data_AF-A0A428WDG7-F1
#
_entry.id   AF-A0A428WDG7-F1
#
_cell.length_a   1.000
_cell.length_b   1.000
_cell.length_c   1.000
_cell.angle_alpha   90.00
_cell.angle_beta   90.00
_cell.angle_gamma   90.00
#
_symmetry.space_group_name_H-M   'P 1'
#
loop_
_entity.id
_entity.type
_entity.pdbx_description
1 polymer ?
#
loop_
_entity_poly.entity_id
_entity_poly.type
_entity_poly.pdbx_seq_one_letter_code
_entity_poly.pdbx_strand_id
1 'polypeptide(L)'
;MLPHLAEVTVDGIHESAGRIVIEARSGRDRAACPGCGTESARVHGRYHRWLADTALAGRPVVIRLLVRRLVCREAACARVTFVEQIPGLTRPHSRYSPPLRAALTAIGVALAGRPGARVGPTRRPHLPAEEMIMTVGGPGSGYLSGSQRKTHPYVSADRGAGWCPTCRFRDADSTAAGLHR
;
A
#
# COMPACT_ATOMS: atom_id res chain seq x y z
N MET A 1 -23.74 5.78 -4.46
CA MET A 1 -22.95 5.16 -5.54
C MET A 1 -21.50 5.60 -5.39
N LEU A 2 -20.52 4.69 -5.50
CA LEU A 2 -19.08 4.95 -5.32
C LEU A 2 -18.40 5.00 -6.70
N PRO A 3 -18.40 6.16 -7.40
CA PRO A 3 -18.03 6.22 -8.82
C PRO A 3 -16.55 5.90 -9.07
N HIS A 4 -15.67 6.14 -8.10
CA HIS A 4 -14.24 5.79 -8.19
C HIS A 4 -13.98 4.28 -8.18
N LEU A 5 -15.00 3.45 -7.91
CA LEU A 5 -14.91 2.00 -8.00
C LEU A 5 -15.44 1.42 -9.33
N ALA A 6 -15.83 2.27 -10.30
CA ALA A 6 -16.43 1.80 -11.55
C ALA A 6 -15.51 0.91 -12.41
N GLU A 7 -14.18 1.08 -12.28
CA GLU A 7 -13.17 0.37 -13.08
C GLU A 7 -12.56 -0.84 -12.35
N VAL A 8 -13.14 -1.23 -11.21
CA VAL A 8 -12.71 -2.40 -10.44
C VAL A 8 -13.82 -3.41 -10.28
N THR A 9 -13.44 -4.67 -10.18
CA THR A 9 -14.33 -5.74 -9.71
C THR A 9 -14.16 -5.85 -8.20
N VAL A 10 -15.28 -5.74 -7.48
CA VAL A 10 -15.31 -5.98 -6.03
C VAL A 10 -15.46 -7.49 -5.82
N ASP A 11 -14.44 -8.09 -5.22
CA ASP A 11 -14.40 -9.53 -4.94
C ASP A 11 -15.03 -9.85 -3.57
N GLY A 12 -15.10 -8.86 -2.67
CA GLY A 12 -15.75 -9.01 -1.36
C GLY A 12 -15.78 -7.74 -0.54
N ILE A 13 -16.67 -7.71 0.45
CA ILE A 13 -16.77 -6.63 1.45
C ILE A 13 -16.89 -7.29 2.81
N HIS A 14 -16.04 -6.90 3.75
CA HIS A 14 -16.07 -7.44 5.10
C HIS A 14 -15.68 -6.38 6.12
N GLU A 15 -15.98 -6.66 7.39
CA GLU A 15 -15.58 -5.82 8.50
C GLU A 15 -14.33 -6.40 9.16
N SER A 16 -13.39 -5.55 9.53
CA SER A 16 -12.17 -5.95 10.23
C SER A 16 -11.72 -4.82 11.13
N ALA A 17 -11.50 -5.07 12.42
CA ALA A 17 -11.01 -4.06 13.36
C ALA A 17 -11.73 -2.69 13.28
N GLY A 18 -13.07 -2.70 13.19
CA GLY A 18 -13.89 -1.49 13.16
C GLY A 18 -13.94 -0.72 11.83
N ARG A 19 -13.22 -1.18 10.79
CA ARG A 19 -13.25 -0.63 9.43
C ARG A 19 -13.97 -1.57 8.46
N ILE A 20 -14.50 -0.99 7.39
CA ILE A 20 -14.99 -1.74 6.24
C ILE A 20 -13.82 -1.95 5.28
N VAL A 21 -13.56 -3.20 4.91
CA VAL A 21 -12.56 -3.59 3.94
C VAL A 21 -13.25 -4.02 2.66
N ILE A 22 -12.89 -3.40 1.54
CA ILE A 22 -13.35 -3.74 0.20
C ILE A 22 -12.19 -4.44 -0.51
N GLU A 23 -12.36 -5.72 -0.79
CA GLU A 23 -11.44 -6.49 -1.64
C GLU A 23 -11.80 -6.22 -3.09
N ALA A 24 -10.83 -5.76 -3.88
CA ALA A 24 -11.06 -5.40 -5.26
C ALA A 24 -9.87 -5.77 -6.15
N ARG A 25 -10.14 -5.94 -7.44
CA ARG A 25 -9.13 -6.13 -8.48
C ARG A 25 -9.44 -5.29 -9.71
N SER A 26 -8.42 -5.07 -10.53
CA SER A 26 -8.59 -4.40 -11.83
C SER A 26 -9.64 -5.11 -12.68
N GLY A 27 -10.63 -4.35 -13.18
CA GLY A 27 -11.63 -4.85 -14.12
C GLY A 27 -11.11 -4.97 -15.55
N ARG A 28 -9.94 -4.37 -15.84
CA ARG A 28 -9.31 -4.44 -17.17
C ARG A 28 -8.34 -5.62 -17.24
N ASP A 29 -8.15 -6.20 -18.41
CA ASP A 29 -7.15 -7.25 -18.65
C ASP A 29 -5.79 -6.67 -19.09
N ARG A 30 -5.77 -5.43 -19.57
CA ARG A 30 -4.59 -4.71 -20.08
C ARG A 30 -4.41 -3.35 -19.44
N ALA A 31 -3.19 -2.83 -19.49
CA ALA A 31 -2.92 -1.43 -19.20
C ALA A 31 -1.79 -0.88 -20.08
N ALA A 32 -1.86 0.41 -20.38
CA ALA A 32 -0.84 1.15 -21.12
C ALA A 32 0.40 1.41 -20.25
N CYS A 33 1.59 1.20 -20.83
CA CYS A 33 2.85 1.59 -20.21
C CYS A 33 2.89 3.11 -20.02
N PRO A 34 3.15 3.65 -18.82
CA PRO A 34 3.18 5.11 -18.63
C PRO A 34 4.41 5.78 -19.25
N GLY A 35 5.38 4.99 -19.73
CA GLY A 35 6.58 5.50 -20.40
C GLY A 35 6.40 5.68 -21.91
N CYS A 36 5.85 4.67 -22.60
CA CYS A 36 5.73 4.67 -24.06
C CYS A 36 4.29 4.50 -24.59
N GLY A 37 3.29 4.35 -23.72
CA GLY A 37 1.89 4.14 -24.11
C GLY A 37 1.53 2.72 -24.55
N THR A 38 2.51 1.85 -24.86
CA THR A 38 2.26 0.48 -25.31
C THR A 38 1.41 -0.32 -24.32
N GLU A 39 0.31 -0.89 -24.79
CA GLU A 39 -0.54 -1.76 -23.99
C GLU A 39 0.14 -3.10 -23.70
N SER A 40 -0.02 -3.60 -22.47
CA SER A 40 0.45 -4.91 -22.08
C SER A 40 -0.56 -5.65 -21.21
N ALA A 41 -0.63 -6.95 -21.42
CA ALA A 41 -1.28 -7.92 -20.52
C ALA A 41 -0.25 -8.83 -19.83
N ARG A 42 1.05 -8.71 -20.15
CA ARG A 42 2.09 -9.63 -19.65
C ARG A 42 2.38 -9.31 -18.19
N VAL A 43 1.94 -10.17 -17.28
CA VAL A 43 2.11 -9.99 -15.84
C VAL A 43 3.51 -10.43 -15.42
N HIS A 44 4.25 -9.54 -14.76
CA HIS A 44 5.48 -9.84 -14.01
C HIS A 44 5.16 -10.35 -12.60
N GLY A 45 4.12 -9.81 -11.98
CA GLY A 45 3.69 -10.20 -10.65
C GLY A 45 2.45 -9.44 -10.21
N ARG A 46 1.91 -9.82 -9.06
CA ARG A 46 0.74 -9.18 -8.43
C ARG A 46 1.07 -8.82 -7.00
N TYR A 47 0.46 -7.76 -6.49
CA TYR A 47 0.54 -7.40 -5.08
C TYR A 47 -0.68 -6.58 -4.67
N HIS A 48 -0.95 -6.52 -3.36
CA HIS A 48 -2.04 -5.70 -2.84
C HIS A 48 -1.56 -4.27 -2.55
N ARG A 49 -2.42 -3.31 -2.89
CA ARG A 49 -2.34 -1.92 -2.44
C ARG A 49 -3.49 -1.63 -1.51
N TRP A 50 -3.18 -0.99 -0.39
CA TRP A 50 -4.17 -0.53 0.56
C TRP A 50 -4.44 0.95 0.33
N LEU A 51 -5.68 1.29 -0.02
CA LEU A 51 -6.12 2.66 -0.21
C LEU A 51 -7.12 3.01 0.86
N ALA A 52 -6.84 4.05 1.61
CA ALA A 52 -7.83 4.69 2.47
C ALA A 52 -8.92 5.33 1.62
N ASP A 53 -10.18 5.19 2.02
CA ASP A 53 -11.32 5.78 1.33
C ASP A 53 -12.19 6.60 2.28
N THR A 54 -13.11 7.39 1.71
CA THR A 54 -14.10 8.14 2.48
C THR A 54 -14.92 7.21 3.34
N ALA A 55 -15.17 7.62 4.58
CA ALA A 55 -15.96 6.82 5.52
C ALA A 55 -17.36 6.54 4.96
N LEU A 56 -17.85 5.32 5.17
CA LEU A 56 -19.19 4.89 4.81
C LEU A 56 -20.00 4.69 6.09
N ALA A 57 -21.12 5.40 6.22
CA ALA A 57 -21.94 5.42 7.44
C ALA A 57 -21.12 5.69 8.72
N GLY A 58 -20.18 6.63 8.65
CA GLY A 58 -19.31 7.00 9.78
C GLY A 58 -18.16 6.03 10.06
N ARG A 59 -18.02 4.95 9.28
CA ARG A 59 -16.99 3.93 9.48
C ARG A 59 -15.84 4.11 8.50
N PRO A 60 -14.58 3.99 8.95
CA PRO A 60 -13.43 4.04 8.04
C PRO A 60 -13.53 2.95 6.98
N VAL A 61 -13.23 3.30 5.73
CA VAL A 61 -13.21 2.36 4.60
C VAL A 61 -11.79 2.22 4.10
N VAL A 62 -11.39 0.98 3.83
CA VAL A 62 -10.12 0.66 3.18
C VAL A 62 -10.38 -0.25 1.98
N ILE A 63 -9.80 0.10 0.84
CA ILE A 63 -9.83 -0.72 -0.37
C ILE A 63 -8.51 -1.50 -0.42
N ARG A 64 -8.59 -2.83 -0.32
CA ARG A 64 -7.47 -3.74 -0.58
C ARG A 64 -7.52 -4.14 -2.05
N LEU A 65 -6.69 -3.48 -2.83
CA LEU A 65 -6.70 -3.57 -4.28
C LEU A 65 -5.59 -4.49 -4.79
N LEU A 66 -5.95 -5.61 -5.41
CA LEU A 66 -5.01 -6.46 -6.12
C LEU A 66 -4.61 -5.80 -7.45
N VAL A 67 -3.34 -5.37 -7.54
CA VAL A 67 -2.79 -4.72 -8.73
C VAL A 67 -1.72 -5.59 -9.40
N ARG A 68 -1.64 -5.51 -10.72
CA ARG A 68 -0.62 -6.17 -11.53
C ARG A 68 0.57 -5.26 -11.79
N ARG A 69 1.76 -5.82 -11.62
CA ARG A 69 2.97 -5.32 -12.25
C ARG A 69 3.08 -6.01 -13.61
N LEU A 70 3.06 -5.22 -14.68
CA LEU A 70 3.12 -5.65 -16.06
C LEU A 70 4.52 -5.43 -16.64
N VAL A 71 4.86 -6.20 -17.67
CA VAL A 71 6.09 -6.06 -18.47
C VAL A 71 5.77 -5.24 -19.71
N CYS A 72 6.53 -4.18 -19.96
CA CYS A 72 6.44 -3.43 -21.22
C CYS A 72 7.01 -4.28 -22.37
N ARG A 73 6.34 -4.30 -23.52
CA ARG A 73 6.79 -5.06 -24.70
C ARG A 73 7.61 -4.23 -25.68
N GLU A 74 7.65 -2.91 -25.50
CA GLU A 74 8.44 -2.01 -26.34
C GLU A 74 9.92 -2.11 -25.94
N ALA A 75 10.75 -2.59 -26.86
CA ALA A 75 12.17 -2.84 -26.64
C ALA A 75 12.97 -1.54 -26.40
N ALA A 76 12.56 -0.44 -27.03
CA ALA A 76 13.18 0.87 -26.83
C ALA A 76 12.71 1.56 -25.53
N CYS A 77 11.74 1.01 -24.82
CA CYS A 77 11.20 1.64 -23.61
C CYS A 77 12.13 1.40 -22.41
N ALA A 78 12.63 2.48 -21.82
CA ALA A 78 13.41 2.42 -20.58
C ALA A 78 12.66 1.76 -19.41
N ARG A 79 11.31 1.72 -19.45
CA ARG A 79 10.51 0.99 -18.46
C ARG A 79 10.28 -0.45 -18.88
N VAL A 80 11.06 -1.37 -18.30
CA VAL A 80 10.88 -2.83 -18.48
C VAL A 80 9.61 -3.33 -17.79
N THR A 81 9.30 -2.81 -16.60
CA THR A 81 8.06 -3.13 -15.89
C THR A 81 7.35 -1.88 -15.39
N PHE A 82 6.03 -1.96 -15.25
CA PHE A 82 5.21 -0.89 -14.70
C PHE A 82 4.05 -1.48 -13.91
N VAL A 83 3.50 -0.69 -12.98
CA VAL A 83 2.29 -1.07 -12.25
C VAL A 83 1.10 -0.50 -13.00
N GLU A 84 0.09 -1.31 -13.28
CA GLU A 84 -1.14 -0.82 -13.88
C GLU A 84 -1.75 0.31 -13.05
N GLN A 85 -2.30 1.32 -13.72
CA GLN A 85 -3.09 2.36 -13.06
C GLN A 85 -4.54 2.16 -13.46
N ILE A 86 -5.40 1.95 -12.47
CA ILE A 86 -6.85 1.90 -12.63
C ILE A 86 -7.36 3.34 -12.73
N PRO A 87 -7.96 3.74 -13.87
CA PRO A 87 -8.53 5.06 -14.05
C PRO A 87 -9.54 5.38 -12.94
N GLY A 88 -9.55 6.63 -12.46
CA GLY A 88 -10.51 7.06 -11.45
C GLY A 88 -10.28 6.50 -10.03
N LEU A 89 -9.32 5.59 -9.82
CA LEU A 89 -9.04 5.03 -8.49
C LEU A 89 -7.59 5.20 -8.05
N THR A 90 -6.65 4.80 -8.89
CA THR A 90 -5.22 4.77 -8.50
C THR A 90 -4.46 5.94 -9.08
N ARG A 91 -3.50 6.44 -8.29
CA ARG A 91 -2.43 7.31 -8.75
C ARG A 91 -1.09 6.77 -8.27
N PRO A 92 0.03 7.06 -8.95
CA PRO A 92 1.36 6.67 -8.48
C PRO A 92 1.57 7.13 -7.03
N HIS A 93 2.05 6.21 -6.18
CA HIS A 93 2.33 6.43 -4.76
C HIS A 93 1.15 6.91 -3.87
N SER A 94 -0.06 7.06 -4.41
CA SER A 94 -1.21 7.46 -3.59
C SER A 94 -1.62 6.32 -2.66
N ARG A 95 -1.88 6.69 -1.39
CA ARG A 95 -2.49 5.84 -0.37
C ARG A 95 -3.96 6.18 -0.10
N TYR A 96 -4.46 7.23 -0.75
CA TYR A 96 -5.82 7.72 -0.61
C TYR A 96 -6.56 7.54 -1.93
N SER A 97 -7.82 7.14 -1.84
CA SER A 97 -8.77 7.23 -2.95
C SER A 97 -8.92 8.70 -3.39
N PRO A 98 -9.34 8.96 -4.63
CA PRO A 98 -9.57 10.32 -5.11
C PRO A 98 -10.55 11.14 -4.27
N PRO A 99 -11.73 10.62 -3.82
CA PRO A 99 -12.63 11.42 -2.99
C PRO A 99 -12.02 11.76 -1.63
N LEU A 100 -11.33 10.83 -0.97
CA LEU A 100 -10.69 11.10 0.32
C LEU A 100 -9.55 12.13 0.16
N ARG A 101 -8.75 12.00 -0.90
CA ARG A 101 -7.72 12.99 -1.22
C ARG A 101 -8.31 14.38 -1.41
N ALA A 102 -9.41 14.50 -2.16
CA ALA A 102 -10.07 15.78 -2.40
C ALA A 102 -10.56 16.41 -1.08
N ALA A 103 -11.16 15.61 -0.20
CA ALA A 103 -11.59 16.07 1.13
C ALA A 103 -10.40 16.56 1.99
N LEU A 104 -9.30 15.79 2.04
CA LEU A 104 -8.10 16.20 2.77
C LEU A 104 -7.48 17.48 2.20
N THR A 105 -7.47 17.64 0.88
CA THR A 105 -7.01 18.87 0.24
C THR A 105 -7.90 20.07 0.59
N ALA A 106 -9.23 19.91 0.55
CA ALA A 106 -10.16 20.98 0.92
C ALA A 106 -9.97 21.43 2.38
N ILE A 107 -9.80 20.48 3.30
CA ILE A 107 -9.49 20.76 4.70
C ILE A 107 -8.16 21.51 4.81
N GLY A 108 -7.11 21.04 4.13
CA GLY A 108 -5.80 21.69 4.13
C GLY A 108 -5.85 23.13 3.65
N VAL A 109 -6.59 23.40 2.57
CA VAL A 109 -6.80 24.76 2.03
C VAL A 109 -7.56 25.64 3.02
N ALA A 110 -8.65 25.12 3.61
CA ALA A 110 -9.44 25.85 4.61
C ALA A 110 -8.60 26.21 5.85
N LEU A 111 -7.72 25.32 6.29
CA LEU A 111 -6.84 25.55 7.44
C LEU A 111 -5.67 26.49 7.11
N ALA A 112 -5.12 26.41 5.90
CA ALA A 112 -4.03 27.29 5.44
C ALA A 112 -4.47 28.74 5.21
N GLY A 113 -5.78 29.00 5.08
CA GLY A 113 -6.37 30.33 4.93
C GLY A 113 -6.35 31.22 6.18
N ARG A 114 -5.66 30.84 7.27
CA ARG A 114 -5.34 31.75 8.38
C ARG A 114 -3.89 32.26 8.28
N PRO A 115 -3.62 33.32 7.51
CA PRO A 115 -2.34 34.01 7.60
C PRO A 115 -2.23 34.69 8.97
N GLY A 116 -1.27 34.22 9.80
CA GLY A 116 -0.73 35.02 10.90
C GLY A 116 -1.36 34.87 12.28
N ALA A 117 -1.32 33.69 12.89
CA ALA A 117 -1.02 33.62 14.33
C ALA A 117 0.46 33.22 14.42
N ARG A 118 1.34 34.21 14.59
CA ARG A 118 2.77 33.95 14.83
C ARG A 118 2.88 33.12 16.10
N VAL A 119 3.08 31.81 15.96
CA VAL A 119 3.68 31.01 17.03
C VAL A 119 5.12 31.51 17.13
N GLY A 120 5.37 32.35 18.14
CA GLY A 120 6.72 32.78 18.49
C GLY A 120 7.62 31.56 18.73
N PRO A 121 8.95 31.69 18.61
CA PRO A 121 9.87 30.57 18.70
C PRO A 121 9.69 29.88 20.05
N THR A 122 8.96 28.77 20.05
CA THR A 122 8.87 27.89 21.22
C THR A 122 10.22 27.20 21.30
N ARG A 123 11.06 27.74 22.20
CA ARG A 123 12.29 27.14 22.68
C ARG A 123 12.04 25.66 22.94
N ARG A 124 12.65 24.79 22.13
CA ARG A 124 12.60 23.34 22.34
C ARG A 124 13.24 23.03 23.70
N PRO A 125 12.56 22.35 24.63
CA PRO A 125 13.24 21.62 25.68
C PRO A 125 13.98 20.45 25.04
N HIS A 126 15.27 20.38 25.30
CA HIS A 126 16.15 19.24 25.11
C HIS A 126 15.66 18.10 26.01
N LEU A 127 15.53 16.90 25.47
CA LEU A 127 15.49 15.66 26.23
C LEU A 127 16.59 14.75 25.67
N PRO A 128 17.46 14.20 26.53
CA PRO A 128 18.70 13.55 26.13
C PRO A 128 18.46 12.14 25.57
N ALA A 129 19.40 11.71 24.74
CA ALA A 129 19.54 10.35 24.25
C ALA A 129 20.49 9.58 25.18
N GLU A 130 19.94 8.59 25.88
CA GLU A 130 20.64 7.56 26.66
C GLU A 130 19.75 6.31 26.52
N GLU A 131 20.15 5.11 26.13
CA GLU A 131 21.44 4.45 25.99
C GLU A 131 21.27 3.32 24.95
N MET A 132 22.40 2.84 24.42
CA MET A 132 22.79 1.41 24.39
C MET A 132 23.52 1.01 23.09
N ILE A 133 24.83 1.29 23.13
CA ILE A 133 25.95 0.40 22.78
C ILE A 133 25.92 -0.23 21.38
N MET A 134 26.70 0.37 20.48
CA MET A 134 27.26 -0.27 19.29
C MET A 134 28.51 -1.07 19.68
N THR A 135 28.42 -2.40 19.73
CA THR A 135 29.61 -3.26 19.71
C THR A 135 29.82 -3.79 18.29
N VAL A 136 30.98 -3.47 17.74
CA VAL A 136 31.48 -3.96 16.46
C VAL A 136 31.82 -5.46 16.58
N GLY A 137 31.37 -6.25 15.62
CA GLY A 137 31.76 -7.65 15.48
C GLY A 137 31.43 -8.17 14.08
N GLY A 138 32.31 -7.94 13.11
CA GLY A 138 32.51 -8.92 12.03
C GLY A 138 33.55 -9.96 12.47
N PRO A 139 33.96 -10.93 11.63
CA PRO A 139 33.48 -11.27 10.28
C PRO A 139 33.11 -12.78 10.15
N GLY A 140 32.46 -13.18 9.06
CA GLY A 140 32.14 -14.59 8.82
C GLY A 140 31.57 -14.87 7.43
N SER A 141 32.49 -15.05 6.48
CA SER A 141 32.25 -15.65 5.16
C SER A 141 31.64 -17.06 5.30
N GLY A 142 30.69 -17.41 4.42
CA GLY A 142 30.16 -18.76 4.34
C GLY A 142 28.99 -18.90 3.38
N TYR A 143 29.28 -19.10 2.09
CA TYR A 143 28.34 -19.70 1.15
C TYR A 143 28.20 -21.18 1.49
N LEU A 144 27.03 -21.62 1.97
CA LEU A 144 26.60 -23.02 1.84
C LEU A 144 25.10 -23.11 1.59
N SER A 145 24.78 -23.82 0.53
CA SER A 145 23.51 -24.41 0.14
C SER A 145 22.83 -25.18 1.27
N GLY A 146 21.49 -25.17 1.34
CA GLY A 146 20.80 -26.14 2.18
C GLY A 146 19.33 -25.83 2.41
N SER A 147 18.48 -26.50 1.64
CA SER A 147 17.08 -26.80 1.95
C SER A 147 16.89 -27.15 3.43
N GLN A 148 16.20 -26.31 4.19
CA GLN A 148 15.51 -26.73 5.42
C GLN A 148 14.16 -26.01 5.53
N ARG A 149 13.10 -26.81 5.46
CA ARG A 149 11.74 -26.48 5.90
C ARG A 149 11.81 -26.00 7.34
N LYS A 150 11.64 -24.70 7.58
CA LYS A 150 11.34 -24.18 8.92
C LYS A 150 9.83 -24.26 9.12
N THR A 151 9.39 -25.31 9.80
CA THR A 151 8.10 -25.33 10.51
C THR A 151 8.09 -24.14 11.48
N HIS A 152 7.22 -23.17 11.22
CA HIS A 152 7.08 -22.00 12.08
C HIS A 152 6.11 -22.33 13.23
N PRO A 153 6.53 -22.17 14.50
CA PRO A 153 5.62 -22.14 15.63
C PRO A 153 5.08 -20.71 15.71
N TYR A 154 3.79 -20.49 15.44
CA TYR A 154 3.12 -19.32 16.03
C TYR A 154 1.63 -19.60 16.16
N VAL A 155 1.27 -19.95 17.39
CA VAL A 155 -0.07 -19.93 17.94
C VAL A 155 -0.57 -18.48 17.94
N SER A 156 -1.84 -18.34 17.57
CA SER A 156 -2.65 -17.11 17.55
C SER A 156 -2.63 -16.31 18.85
N ALA A 157 -2.64 -14.97 18.74
CA ALA A 157 -3.31 -14.10 19.70
C ALA A 157 -3.76 -12.79 19.05
N ASP A 158 -5.07 -12.57 19.08
CA ASP A 158 -5.73 -11.29 18.83
C ASP A 158 -5.14 -10.19 19.71
N ARG A 159 -4.83 -9.03 19.10
CA ARG A 159 -4.95 -7.68 19.68
C ARG A 159 -4.50 -6.63 18.65
N GLY A 160 -5.47 -5.84 18.17
CA GLY A 160 -5.27 -4.45 17.72
C GLY A 160 -4.17 -4.18 16.67
N ALA A 161 -4.33 -4.66 15.44
CA ALA A 161 -3.51 -4.18 14.32
C ALA A 161 -3.99 -2.78 13.90
N GLY A 162 -3.45 -1.77 14.59
CA GLY A 162 -3.58 -0.35 14.26
C GLY A 162 -3.08 -0.10 12.84
N TRP A 163 -4.01 0.20 11.94
CA TRP A 163 -3.68 0.63 10.60
C TRP A 163 -3.23 2.09 10.67
N CYS A 164 -1.93 2.31 10.43
CA CYS A 164 -1.29 3.61 10.38
C CYS A 164 -1.20 4.04 8.89
N PRO A 165 -1.97 5.06 8.43
CA PRO A 165 -1.99 5.47 7.02
C PRO A 165 -0.61 5.95 6.50
N THR A 166 0.29 6.35 7.40
CA THR A 166 1.64 6.83 7.09
C THR A 166 2.71 5.73 7.13
N CYS A 167 2.48 4.62 7.83
CA CYS A 167 3.47 3.56 8.03
C CYS A 167 3.57 2.68 6.77
N ARG A 168 4.79 2.34 6.35
CA ARG A 168 5.10 1.47 5.20
C ARG A 168 4.78 0.02 5.60
N PHE A 169 3.51 -0.37 5.64
CA PHE A 169 3.14 -1.71 6.09
C PHE A 169 3.53 -2.74 5.04
N ARG A 170 4.25 -3.76 5.49
CA ARG A 170 4.74 -4.90 4.71
C ARG A 170 3.85 -6.06 5.13
N ASP A 171 2.84 -6.38 4.35
CA ASP A 171 2.06 -7.59 4.62
C ASP A 171 2.93 -8.80 4.27
N ALA A 172 3.16 -9.62 5.29
CA ALA A 172 3.59 -10.99 5.12
C ALA A 172 2.36 -11.81 4.70
N ASP A 173 2.02 -11.82 3.41
CA ASP A 173 1.09 -12.83 2.87
C ASP A 173 1.90 -14.05 2.43
N SER A 174 2.03 -15.00 3.36
CA SER A 174 2.21 -16.41 3.06
C SER A 174 0.86 -17.01 2.64
N THR A 175 0.78 -17.53 1.42
CA THR A 175 -0.19 -18.58 1.09
C THR A 175 0.48 -19.63 0.24
N ALA A 176 0.78 -20.75 0.91
CA ALA A 176 0.85 -22.04 0.29
C ALA A 176 -0.52 -22.36 -0.33
N ALA A 177 -0.54 -22.62 -1.64
CA ALA A 177 -1.57 -23.44 -2.26
C ALA A 177 -0.85 -24.68 -2.79
N GLY A 178 -0.83 -25.73 -1.97
CA GLY A 178 -0.42 -27.07 -2.38
C GLY A 178 -1.65 -27.88 -2.77
N LEU A 179 -1.53 -28.50 -3.96
CA LEU A 179 -2.10 -29.77 -4.41
C LEU A 179 -3.61 -30.06 -4.20
N HIS A 180 -4.30 -30.22 -5.33
CA HIS A 180 -5.08 -31.44 -5.57
C HIS A 180 -4.85 -31.95 -7.00
N ARG A 181 -4.29 -33.18 -7.06
CA ARG A 181 -4.09 -34.15 -8.16
C ARG A 181 -3.25 -33.76 -9.36
#